data_AF-A0A507AS59-F1
#
_entry.id   AF-A0A507AS59-F1
#
_cell.length_a   1.000
_cell.length_b   1.000
_cell.length_c   1.000
_cell.angle_alpha   90.00
_cell.angle_beta   90.00
_cell.angle_gamma   90.00
#
_symmetry.space_group_name_H-M   'P 1'
#
loop_
_entity.id
_entity.type
_entity.pdbx_description
1 polymer ?
#
loop_
_entity_poly.entity_id
_entity_poly.type
_entity_poly.pdbx_seq_one_letter_code
_entity_poly.pdbx_strand_id
1 'polypeptide(L)'
;MSAPAPTQDQIAPAAAPVAAETPAVPPAAPAAAPAATNGHSNSAAGGAISDRDVTEWKDRFNHVLAKPSEAIHQRSPAGASAWHESFFGCFSPIDLCCITWCLPCITFGKTHHRLRRDANLEGYEPINTSCLLFCGSSCVGLYWIPLAMQSADIREKYNLEGDCVSDLLKAFCCGCCALVQHEKESAYREPLLASSGGGHKEQYQPSGGMSYPAPAEASAPAPQQ
;
A
#
# COMPACT_ATOMS: atom_id res chain seq x y z
N MET A 1 82.96 12.48 -13.44
CA MET A 1 82.50 11.65 -14.58
C MET A 1 81.87 10.39 -14.01
N SER A 2 80.61 10.17 -14.40
CA SER A 2 79.78 8.95 -14.30
C SER A 2 79.33 8.43 -12.92
N ALA A 3 78.02 8.55 -12.72
CA ALA A 3 77.16 7.86 -11.75
C ALA A 3 77.09 6.32 -12.05
N PRO A 4 76.43 5.48 -11.23
CA PRO A 4 74.96 5.48 -11.04
C PRO A 4 74.45 5.17 -9.61
N ALA A 5 73.14 5.38 -9.41
CA ALA A 5 72.36 5.05 -8.22
C ALA A 5 72.12 3.53 -8.04
N PRO A 6 71.80 3.08 -6.81
CA PRO A 6 70.54 2.35 -6.57
C PRO A 6 69.89 2.69 -5.20
N THR A 7 68.58 2.94 -5.14
CA THR A 7 67.47 2.01 -4.78
C THR A 7 67.23 1.83 -3.27
N GLN A 8 66.19 2.56 -2.84
CA GLN A 8 65.26 2.40 -1.71
C GLN A 8 65.55 1.34 -0.63
N ASP A 9 65.71 1.85 0.60
CA ASP A 9 65.70 1.09 1.84
C ASP A 9 64.32 0.50 2.18
N GLN A 10 64.42 -0.68 2.80
CA GLN A 10 63.38 -1.59 3.22
C GLN A 10 62.59 -1.10 4.44
N ILE A 11 61.39 -1.66 4.66
CA ILE A 11 60.97 -2.35 5.91
C ILE A 11 59.48 -2.78 5.79
N ALA A 12 59.26 -4.09 5.87
CA ALA A 12 58.08 -4.77 6.40
C ALA A 12 58.61 -6.00 7.16
N PRO A 13 57.85 -6.74 7.99
CA PRO A 13 56.46 -6.60 8.45
C PRO A 13 56.34 -6.67 10.00
N ALA A 14 55.13 -6.53 10.56
CA ALA A 14 54.84 -7.05 11.91
C ALA A 14 53.44 -7.64 11.96
N ALA A 15 53.39 -8.93 12.29
CA ALA A 15 52.20 -9.75 12.47
C ALA A 15 51.49 -9.46 13.80
N ALA A 16 50.21 -9.78 13.81
CA ALA A 16 49.26 -9.66 14.92
C ALA A 16 49.67 -10.41 16.20
N PRO A 17 48.96 -10.13 17.31
CA PRO A 17 48.50 -11.22 18.16
C PRO A 17 46.98 -11.22 18.37
N VAL A 18 46.51 -12.42 18.68
CA VAL A 18 45.13 -12.91 18.74
C VAL A 18 44.49 -12.62 20.12
N ALA A 19 43.17 -12.50 20.07
CA ALA A 19 42.12 -12.38 21.10
C ALA A 19 42.40 -12.82 22.55
N ALA A 20 41.77 -12.09 23.47
CA ALA A 20 41.30 -12.59 24.76
C ALA A 20 39.81 -12.22 24.93
N GLU A 21 39.00 -13.25 25.20
CA GLU A 21 37.54 -13.22 25.39
C GLU A 21 37.18 -12.90 26.85
N THR A 22 36.07 -12.19 27.10
CA THR A 22 35.52 -11.94 28.46
C THR A 22 33.99 -11.83 28.35
N PRO A 23 33.20 -12.32 29.34
CA PRO A 23 31.97 -13.06 29.11
C PRO A 23 30.67 -12.23 29.06
N ALA A 24 29.64 -12.85 28.49
CA ALA A 24 28.31 -12.31 28.25
C ALA A 24 27.51 -12.02 29.54
N VAL A 25 26.86 -10.86 29.57
CA VAL A 25 25.83 -10.44 30.54
C VAL A 25 24.45 -10.64 29.89
N PRO A 26 23.45 -11.24 30.57
CA PRO A 26 22.13 -11.48 29.98
C PRO A 26 21.35 -10.17 29.71
N PRO A 27 20.51 -10.10 28.66
CA PRO A 27 19.80 -8.89 28.31
C PRO A 27 18.71 -8.55 29.33
N ALA A 28 18.73 -7.29 29.77
CA ALA A 28 17.64 -6.69 30.53
C ALA A 28 16.34 -6.70 29.70
N ALA A 29 15.22 -7.02 30.35
CA ALA A 29 13.90 -6.98 29.76
C ALA A 29 13.61 -5.59 29.13
N PRO A 30 12.95 -5.52 27.96
CA PRO A 30 12.66 -4.25 27.34
C PRO A 30 11.68 -3.46 28.22
N ALA A 31 12.08 -2.23 28.55
CA ALA A 31 11.22 -1.24 29.15
C ALA A 31 9.96 -1.03 28.29
N ALA A 32 8.81 -0.96 28.94
CA ALA A 32 7.52 -0.72 28.29
C ALA A 32 7.62 0.52 27.39
N ALA A 33 7.26 0.35 26.12
CA ALA A 33 7.16 1.45 25.17
C ALA A 33 6.20 2.53 25.70
N PRO A 34 6.53 3.82 25.58
CA PRO A 34 5.58 4.86 25.92
C PRO A 34 4.36 4.71 24.99
N ALA A 35 3.17 4.69 25.59
CA ALA A 35 1.92 4.70 24.86
C ALA A 35 1.93 5.85 23.85
N ALA A 36 1.85 5.52 22.57
CA ALA A 36 1.64 6.51 21.52
C ALA A 36 0.28 7.16 21.77
N THR A 37 0.30 8.32 22.42
CA THR A 37 -0.84 9.22 22.43
C THR A 37 -1.04 9.67 20.99
N ASN A 38 -2.08 9.14 20.33
CA ASN A 38 -2.57 9.68 19.06
C ASN A 38 -2.95 11.14 19.29
N GLY A 39 -2.02 12.04 18.98
CA GLY A 39 -2.25 13.47 18.91
C GLY A 39 -3.22 13.73 17.76
N HIS A 40 -4.49 13.84 18.08
CA HIS A 40 -5.47 14.51 17.24
C HIS A 40 -5.11 16.00 17.20
N SER A 41 -4.28 16.40 16.24
CA SER A 41 -4.16 17.81 15.88
C SER A 41 -5.42 18.19 15.11
N ASN A 42 -6.36 18.83 15.83
CA ASN A 42 -7.56 19.43 15.26
C ASN A 42 -7.20 20.41 14.14
N SER A 43 -7.91 20.27 13.02
CA SER A 43 -7.95 21.22 11.90
C SER A 43 -8.23 22.66 12.37
N ALA A 44 -7.53 23.64 11.78
CA ALA A 44 -8.08 24.94 11.34
C ALA A 44 -6.97 25.93 10.92
N ALA A 45 -6.68 25.99 9.62
CA ALA A 45 -6.31 27.23 8.95
C ALA A 45 -6.85 27.14 7.51
N GLY A 46 -7.81 28.00 7.17
CA GLY A 46 -8.68 27.89 5.99
C GLY A 46 -7.96 28.04 4.66
N GLY A 47 -7.46 26.93 4.12
CA GLY A 47 -6.93 26.84 2.77
C GLY A 47 -7.15 25.46 2.19
N ALA A 48 -7.24 25.38 0.85
CA ALA A 48 -7.42 24.14 0.11
C ALA A 48 -6.29 23.11 0.28
N ILE A 49 -5.17 23.49 0.92
CA ILE A 49 -3.98 22.66 1.10
C ILE A 49 -3.81 22.33 2.59
N SER A 50 -3.85 21.04 2.88
CA SER A 50 -3.60 20.44 4.20
C SER A 50 -2.19 19.83 4.25
N ASP A 51 -1.35 20.27 5.21
CA ASP A 51 0.01 19.74 5.42
C ASP A 51 0.01 18.23 5.68
N ARG A 52 -1.03 17.72 6.33
CA ARG A 52 -1.22 16.29 6.59
C ARG A 52 -1.37 15.51 5.28
N ASP A 53 -2.20 16.01 4.36
CA ASP A 53 -2.43 15.36 3.07
C ASP A 53 -1.20 15.43 2.18
N VAL A 54 -0.46 16.56 2.22
CA VAL A 54 0.81 16.72 1.50
C VAL A 54 1.83 15.70 1.99
N THR A 55 1.99 15.58 3.30
CA THR A 55 2.93 14.63 3.90
C THR A 55 2.58 13.20 3.53
N GLU A 56 1.30 12.83 3.64
CA GLU A 56 0.84 11.50 3.29
C GLU A 56 1.09 11.16 1.81
N TRP A 57 0.78 12.06 0.89
CA TRP A 57 1.08 11.84 -0.52
C TRP A 57 2.57 11.68 -0.77
N LYS A 58 3.41 12.51 -0.15
CA LYS A 58 4.87 12.40 -0.25
C LYS A 58 5.35 11.03 0.23
N ASP A 59 4.87 10.56 1.38
CA ASP A 59 5.26 9.26 1.94
C ASP A 59 4.85 8.12 1.02
N ARG A 60 3.65 8.18 0.44
CA ARG A 60 3.17 7.16 -0.51
C ARG A 60 4.01 7.13 -1.78
N PHE A 61 4.32 8.28 -2.36
CA PHE A 61 5.21 8.33 -3.54
C PHE A 61 6.61 7.80 -3.20
N ASN A 62 7.17 8.22 -2.06
CA ASN A 62 8.47 7.75 -1.60
C ASN A 62 8.49 6.23 -1.38
N HIS A 63 7.40 5.66 -0.85
CA HIS A 63 7.28 4.22 -0.67
C HIS A 63 7.31 3.47 -2.01
N VAL A 64 6.53 3.92 -2.99
CA VAL A 64 6.52 3.32 -4.33
C VAL A 64 7.89 3.47 -5.02
N LEU A 65 8.54 4.62 -4.87
CA LEU A 65 9.86 4.89 -5.48
C LEU A 65 11.01 4.13 -4.80
N ALA A 66 10.91 3.88 -3.48
CA ALA A 66 11.90 3.09 -2.76
C ALA A 66 11.87 1.62 -3.17
N LYS A 67 10.70 1.12 -3.57
CA LYS A 67 10.48 -0.30 -3.88
C LYS A 67 9.58 -0.53 -5.09
N PRO A 68 9.99 -0.08 -6.29
CA PRO A 68 9.14 -0.12 -7.48
C PRO A 68 8.83 -1.55 -7.94
N SER A 69 9.75 -2.49 -7.75
CA SER A 69 9.53 -3.90 -8.11
C SER A 69 8.45 -4.54 -7.24
N GLU A 70 8.49 -4.31 -5.93
CA GLU A 70 7.45 -4.81 -5.01
C GLU A 70 6.08 -4.20 -5.35
N ALA A 71 6.04 -2.90 -5.64
CA ALA A 71 4.79 -2.21 -6.02
C ALA A 71 4.20 -2.78 -7.32
N ILE A 72 5.01 -3.03 -8.35
CA ILE A 72 4.53 -3.58 -9.64
C ILE A 72 4.04 -5.03 -9.49
N HIS A 73 4.66 -5.81 -8.60
CA HIS A 73 4.27 -7.21 -8.36
C HIS A 73 3.18 -7.37 -7.30
N GLN A 74 2.68 -6.29 -6.72
CA GLN A 74 1.61 -6.34 -5.73
C GLN A 74 0.30 -6.86 -6.36
N ARG A 75 -0.25 -7.91 -5.75
CA ARG A 75 -1.54 -8.51 -6.09
C ARG A 75 -2.37 -8.68 -4.84
N SER A 76 -3.68 -8.62 -4.99
CA SER A 76 -4.61 -8.93 -3.92
C SER A 76 -4.50 -10.40 -3.50
N PRO A 77 -4.75 -10.74 -2.21
CA PRO A 77 -4.62 -12.10 -1.72
C PRO A 77 -5.66 -13.05 -2.34
N ALA A 78 -5.39 -14.35 -2.28
CA ALA A 78 -6.36 -15.37 -2.66
C ALA A 78 -7.60 -15.27 -1.77
N GLY A 79 -8.80 -15.24 -2.37
CA GLY A 79 -10.07 -15.03 -1.66
C GLY A 79 -10.49 -13.57 -1.50
N ALA A 80 -9.79 -12.62 -2.12
CA ALA A 80 -10.26 -11.24 -2.22
C ALA A 80 -11.63 -11.15 -2.92
N SER A 81 -12.44 -10.18 -2.49
CA SER A 81 -13.80 -9.97 -3.01
C SER A 81 -13.78 -9.36 -4.41
N ALA A 82 -14.79 -9.67 -5.23
CA ALA A 82 -14.99 -8.98 -6.49
C ALA A 82 -15.41 -7.51 -6.29
N TRP A 83 -15.16 -6.69 -7.31
CA TRP A 83 -15.69 -5.32 -7.40
C TRP A 83 -17.21 -5.36 -7.50
N HIS A 84 -17.91 -4.53 -6.71
CA HIS A 84 -19.35 -4.39 -6.83
C HIS A 84 -19.71 -3.60 -8.09
N GLU A 85 -18.98 -2.52 -8.32
CA GLU A 85 -19.20 -1.62 -9.44
C GLU A 85 -18.46 -2.07 -10.70
N SER A 86 -19.18 -2.12 -11.81
CA SER A 86 -18.61 -2.45 -13.12
C SER A 86 -17.70 -1.34 -13.63
N PHE A 87 -16.53 -1.70 -14.18
CA PHE A 87 -15.55 -0.72 -14.68
C PHE A 87 -16.12 0.22 -15.76
N PHE A 88 -16.83 -0.32 -16.76
CA PHE A 88 -17.46 0.48 -17.82
C PHE A 88 -18.86 1.00 -17.46
N GLY A 89 -19.27 0.90 -16.19
CA GLY A 89 -20.55 1.36 -15.69
C GLY A 89 -20.61 2.87 -15.39
N CYS A 90 -19.73 3.68 -15.97
CA CYS A 90 -19.54 5.08 -15.56
C CYS A 90 -20.69 6.01 -15.94
N PHE A 91 -21.54 5.66 -16.90
CA PHE A 91 -22.69 6.46 -17.33
C PHE A 91 -23.90 6.43 -16.36
N SER A 92 -23.82 5.67 -15.27
CA SER A 92 -24.87 5.57 -14.26
C SER A 92 -24.29 5.71 -12.85
N PRO A 93 -24.60 6.79 -12.11
CA PRO A 93 -25.46 7.91 -12.50
C PRO A 93 -24.76 8.90 -13.47
N ILE A 94 -25.53 9.50 -14.39
CA ILE A 94 -24.98 10.40 -15.42
C ILE A 94 -24.35 11.67 -14.83
N ASP A 95 -24.89 12.19 -13.74
CA ASP A 95 -24.38 13.38 -13.08
C ASP A 95 -22.94 13.18 -12.59
N LEU A 96 -22.65 12.00 -12.02
CA LEU A 96 -21.32 11.60 -11.59
C LEU A 96 -20.37 11.45 -12.79
N CYS A 97 -20.85 10.89 -13.90
CA CYS A 97 -20.10 10.83 -15.14
C CYS A 97 -19.71 12.22 -15.63
N CYS A 98 -20.67 13.14 -15.68
CA CYS A 98 -20.48 14.50 -16.19
C CYS A 98 -19.53 15.30 -15.31
N ILE A 99 -19.68 15.27 -13.97
CA ILE A 99 -18.76 15.98 -13.09
C ILE A 99 -17.34 15.39 -13.16
N THR A 100 -17.21 14.06 -13.27
CA THR A 100 -15.91 13.40 -13.39
C THR A 100 -15.23 13.68 -14.72
N TRP A 101 -16.01 13.82 -15.80
CA TRP A 101 -15.48 14.21 -17.10
C TRP A 101 -15.00 15.66 -17.12
N CYS A 102 -15.81 16.58 -16.58
CA CYS A 102 -15.50 18.01 -16.59
C CYS A 102 -14.44 18.40 -15.55
N LEU A 103 -14.47 17.77 -14.36
CA LEU A 103 -13.66 18.10 -13.20
C LEU A 103 -13.19 16.80 -12.50
N PRO A 104 -12.36 15.98 -13.17
CA PRO A 104 -11.94 14.67 -12.65
C PRO A 104 -11.21 14.76 -11.31
N CYS A 105 -10.48 15.86 -11.08
CA CYS A 105 -9.77 16.13 -9.84
C CYS A 105 -10.70 16.25 -8.62
N ILE A 106 -11.93 16.75 -8.78
CA ILE A 106 -12.90 16.85 -7.69
C ILE A 106 -13.37 15.44 -7.31
N THR A 107 -13.74 14.60 -8.28
CA THR A 107 -14.13 13.20 -8.01
C THR A 107 -12.98 12.42 -7.36
N PHE A 108 -11.76 12.62 -7.85
CA PHE A 108 -10.57 12.02 -7.26
C PHE A 108 -10.40 12.44 -5.79
N GLY A 109 -10.39 13.76 -5.52
CA GLY A 109 -10.23 14.31 -4.19
C GLY A 109 -11.37 13.92 -3.24
N LYS A 110 -12.61 13.83 -3.73
CA LYS A 110 -13.78 13.32 -2.99
C LYS A 110 -13.56 11.90 -2.52
N THR A 111 -13.13 11.05 -3.44
CA THR A 111 -12.92 9.63 -3.16
C THR A 111 -11.74 9.43 -2.21
N HIS A 112 -10.64 10.16 -2.41
CA HIS A 112 -9.49 10.14 -1.49
C HIS A 112 -9.90 10.55 -0.06
N HIS A 113 -10.67 11.63 0.07
CA HIS A 113 -11.18 12.08 1.36
C HIS A 113 -12.05 11.01 2.03
N ARG A 114 -12.97 10.40 1.28
CA ARG A 114 -13.82 9.31 1.78
C ARG A 114 -12.98 8.14 2.31
N LEU A 115 -11.97 7.73 1.56
CA LEU A 115 -11.13 6.59 1.90
C LEU A 115 -10.25 6.82 3.13
N ARG A 116 -9.69 8.03 3.29
CA ARG A 116 -8.57 8.26 4.21
C ARG A 116 -8.79 9.33 5.28
N ARG A 117 -9.92 10.04 5.24
CA ARG A 117 -10.22 11.12 6.17
C ARG A 117 -11.51 10.82 6.92
N ASP A 118 -12.61 10.81 6.19
CA ASP A 118 -13.91 10.55 6.77
C ASP A 118 -14.86 9.92 5.74
N ALA A 119 -15.40 8.76 6.11
CA ALA A 119 -16.32 7.96 5.30
C ALA A 119 -17.61 8.70 4.95
N ASN A 120 -18.08 9.61 5.81
CA ASN A 120 -19.30 10.40 5.64
C ASN A 120 -19.04 11.75 4.97
N LEU A 121 -17.79 12.03 4.56
CA LEU A 121 -17.34 13.30 3.97
C LEU A 121 -17.45 14.49 4.93
N GLU A 122 -17.38 14.28 6.24
CA GLU A 122 -17.30 15.40 7.19
C GLU A 122 -16.02 16.23 6.96
N GLY A 123 -16.18 17.55 6.80
CA GLY A 123 -15.06 18.46 6.52
C GLY A 123 -14.50 18.36 5.09
N TYR A 124 -15.17 17.67 4.17
CA TYR A 124 -14.76 17.61 2.77
C TYR A 124 -14.97 18.96 2.06
N GLU A 125 -13.90 19.46 1.43
CA GLU A 125 -13.96 20.56 0.47
C GLU A 125 -13.69 20.06 -0.97
N PRO A 126 -14.44 20.54 -1.99
CA PRO A 126 -14.25 20.11 -3.38
C PRO A 126 -12.84 20.33 -3.92
N ILE A 127 -12.24 21.47 -3.56
CA ILE A 127 -10.84 21.79 -3.87
C ILE A 127 -10.03 21.51 -2.61
N ASN A 128 -9.44 20.32 -2.56
CA ASN A 128 -8.54 19.89 -1.49
C ASN A 128 -7.15 19.51 -2.04
N THR A 129 -6.22 19.16 -1.16
CA THR A 129 -4.85 18.77 -1.55
C THR A 129 -4.83 17.69 -2.63
N SER A 130 -5.66 16.65 -2.49
CA SER A 130 -5.73 15.54 -3.46
C SER A 130 -6.31 15.99 -4.81
N CYS A 131 -7.30 16.89 -4.81
CA CYS A 131 -7.80 17.52 -6.02
C CYS A 131 -6.70 18.32 -6.73
N LEU A 132 -5.96 19.16 -5.99
CA LEU A 132 -4.88 19.97 -6.55
C LEU A 132 -3.71 19.11 -7.05
N LEU A 133 -3.37 18.05 -6.34
CA LEU A 133 -2.37 17.06 -6.75
C LEU A 133 -2.78 16.36 -8.03
N PHE A 134 -4.03 15.90 -8.13
CA PHE A 134 -4.53 15.26 -9.34
C PHE A 134 -4.51 16.24 -10.51
N CYS A 135 -5.04 17.45 -10.32
CA CYS A 135 -5.03 18.52 -11.32
C CYS A 135 -3.60 18.81 -11.82
N GLY A 136 -2.64 19.00 -10.91
CA GLY A 136 -1.24 19.22 -11.25
C GLY A 136 -0.62 18.04 -12.00
N SER A 137 -0.92 16.80 -11.59
CA SER A 137 -0.45 15.60 -12.29
C SER A 137 -1.07 15.44 -13.68
N SER A 138 -2.32 15.87 -13.88
CA SER A 138 -2.98 15.91 -15.19
C SER A 138 -2.30 16.89 -16.13
N CYS A 139 -1.90 18.07 -15.64
CA CYS A 139 -1.20 19.07 -16.45
C CYS A 139 0.14 18.57 -17.03
N VAL A 140 0.77 17.58 -16.42
CA VAL A 140 2.02 16.96 -16.89
C VAL A 140 1.82 15.56 -17.50
N GLY A 141 0.58 15.12 -17.70
CA GLY A 141 0.27 13.81 -18.31
C GLY A 141 0.50 12.60 -17.40
N LEU A 142 0.69 12.80 -16.09
CA LEU A 142 0.98 11.74 -15.12
C LEU A 142 -0.21 11.40 -14.21
N TYR A 143 -1.43 11.82 -14.56
CA TYR A 143 -2.64 11.61 -13.75
C TYR A 143 -2.95 10.14 -13.45
N TRP A 144 -2.53 9.23 -14.32
CA TRP A 144 -2.76 7.79 -14.17
C TRP A 144 -1.98 7.20 -12.99
N ILE A 145 -0.88 7.82 -12.55
CA ILE A 145 -0.10 7.38 -11.39
C ILE A 145 -0.88 7.56 -10.08
N PRO A 146 -1.29 8.78 -9.66
CA PRO A 146 -2.07 8.94 -8.44
C PRO A 146 -3.43 8.24 -8.54
N LEU A 147 -4.00 8.11 -9.75
CA LEU A 147 -5.23 7.34 -9.96
C LEU A 147 -5.04 5.85 -9.62
N ALA A 148 -3.98 5.22 -10.15
CA ALA A 148 -3.67 3.82 -9.87
C ALA A 148 -3.26 3.59 -8.42
N MET A 149 -2.55 4.54 -7.80
CA MET A 149 -2.27 4.49 -6.35
C MET A 149 -3.55 4.51 -5.53
N GLN A 150 -4.56 5.27 -5.95
CA GLN A 150 -5.87 5.24 -5.30
C GLN A 150 -6.65 3.94 -5.59
N SER A 151 -6.51 3.34 -6.78
CA SER A 151 -7.04 2.00 -7.04
C SER A 151 -6.46 0.97 -6.06
N ALA A 152 -5.14 1.01 -5.84
CA ALA A 152 -4.47 0.14 -4.89
C ALA A 152 -5.00 0.34 -3.46
N ASP A 153 -5.19 1.59 -3.02
CA ASP A 153 -5.79 1.90 -1.70
C ASP A 153 -7.19 1.29 -1.55
N ILE A 154 -8.03 1.39 -2.59
CA ILE A 154 -9.39 0.85 -2.58
C ILE A 154 -9.37 -0.68 -2.49
N ARG A 155 -8.49 -1.32 -3.27
CA ARG A 155 -8.32 -2.78 -3.21
C ARG A 155 -7.84 -3.23 -1.83
N GLU A 156 -6.89 -2.53 -1.23
CA GLU A 156 -6.38 -2.85 0.10
C GLU A 156 -7.45 -2.63 1.18
N LYS A 157 -8.12 -1.45 1.18
CA LYS A 157 -9.12 -1.08 2.19
C LYS A 157 -10.32 -2.02 2.20
N TYR A 158 -10.77 -2.46 1.02
CA TYR A 158 -11.97 -3.28 0.88
C TYR A 158 -11.69 -4.75 0.57
N ASN A 159 -10.42 -5.18 0.60
CA ASN A 159 -9.97 -6.51 0.22
C ASN A 159 -10.52 -6.96 -1.15
N LEU A 160 -10.33 -6.13 -2.19
CA LEU A 160 -10.82 -6.40 -3.55
C LEU A 160 -9.76 -7.08 -4.41
N GLU A 161 -10.19 -7.89 -5.35
CA GLU A 161 -9.33 -8.50 -6.35
C GLU A 161 -8.69 -7.47 -7.28
N GLY A 162 -7.46 -7.76 -7.71
CA GLY A 162 -6.73 -6.95 -8.68
C GLY A 162 -5.22 -6.98 -8.46
N ASP A 163 -4.52 -6.25 -9.33
CA ASP A 163 -3.07 -6.13 -9.32
C ASP A 163 -2.66 -4.74 -9.81
N CYS A 164 -1.42 -4.35 -9.48
CA CYS A 164 -0.88 -3.05 -9.82
C CYS A 164 -0.91 -2.75 -11.33
N VAL A 165 -0.59 -3.74 -12.18
CA VAL A 165 -0.54 -3.54 -13.64
C VAL A 165 -1.96 -3.30 -14.21
N SER A 166 -2.95 -4.06 -13.72
CA SER A 166 -4.36 -3.85 -14.08
C SER A 166 -4.83 -2.45 -13.69
N ASP A 167 -4.47 -1.96 -12.51
CA ASP A 167 -4.83 -0.62 -12.05
C ASP A 167 -4.21 0.48 -12.91
N LEU A 168 -2.92 0.36 -13.26
CA LEU A 168 -2.24 1.31 -14.14
C LEU A 168 -2.88 1.33 -15.53
N LEU A 169 -3.20 0.16 -16.09
CA LEU A 169 -3.84 0.05 -17.40
C LEU A 169 -5.25 0.65 -17.41
N LYS A 170 -6.06 0.37 -16.38
CA LYS A 170 -7.40 0.95 -16.22
C LYS A 170 -7.34 2.46 -16.07
N ALA A 171 -6.44 2.96 -15.22
CA ALA A 171 -6.22 4.39 -15.01
C ALA A 171 -5.79 5.12 -16.29
N PHE A 172 -4.93 4.49 -17.10
CA PHE A 172 -4.44 5.05 -18.36
C PHE A 172 -5.46 4.97 -19.50
N CYS A 173 -6.16 3.83 -19.63
CA CYS A 173 -7.08 3.57 -20.75
C CYS A 173 -8.42 4.31 -20.62
N CYS A 174 -9.00 4.35 -19.41
CA CYS A 174 -10.20 5.13 -19.14
C CYS A 174 -10.18 5.70 -17.72
N GLY A 175 -9.47 6.81 -17.53
CA GLY A 175 -9.39 7.50 -16.24
C GLY A 175 -10.76 7.93 -15.68
N CYS A 176 -11.69 8.36 -16.54
CA CYS A 176 -13.07 8.67 -16.13
C CYS A 176 -13.78 7.45 -15.55
N CYS A 177 -13.70 6.30 -16.24
CA CYS A 177 -14.29 5.05 -15.78
C CYS A 177 -13.74 4.62 -14.42
N ALA A 178 -12.41 4.67 -14.27
CA ALA A 178 -11.75 4.35 -13.01
C ALA A 178 -12.20 5.28 -11.88
N LEU A 179 -12.22 6.60 -12.10
CA LEU A 179 -12.67 7.58 -11.10
C LEU A 179 -14.12 7.37 -10.67
N VAL A 180 -15.03 7.12 -11.61
CA VAL A 180 -16.44 6.84 -11.30
C VAL A 180 -16.58 5.52 -10.54
N GLN A 181 -15.90 4.46 -10.98
CA GLN A 181 -15.91 3.18 -10.28
C GLN A 181 -15.41 3.34 -8.84
N HIS A 182 -14.31 4.07 -8.62
CA HIS A 182 -13.75 4.32 -7.30
C HIS A 182 -14.74 5.08 -6.38
N GLU A 183 -15.40 6.12 -6.90
CA GLU A 183 -16.35 6.92 -6.12
C GLU A 183 -17.56 6.07 -5.72
N LYS A 184 -18.12 5.29 -6.65
CA LYS A 184 -19.28 4.43 -6.40
C LYS A 184 -18.94 3.29 -5.43
N GLU A 185 -17.79 2.62 -5.64
CA GLU A 185 -17.35 1.52 -4.79
C GLU A 185 -17.15 1.99 -3.34
N SER A 186 -16.51 3.16 -3.17
CA SER A 186 -16.33 3.76 -1.85
C SER A 186 -17.64 4.22 -1.21
N ALA A 187 -18.55 4.84 -1.97
CA ALA A 187 -19.87 5.23 -1.47
C ALA A 187 -20.71 4.02 -1.03
N TYR A 188 -20.59 2.90 -1.73
CA TYR A 188 -21.31 1.67 -1.43
C TYR A 188 -20.77 0.96 -0.18
N ARG A 189 -19.43 0.87 -0.03
CA ARG A 189 -18.82 0.03 1.01
C ARG A 189 -18.66 0.69 2.36
N GLU A 190 -18.41 1.99 2.42
CA GLU A 190 -18.16 2.67 3.70
C GLU A 190 -19.35 2.54 4.70
N PRO A 191 -20.62 2.69 4.27
CA PRO A 191 -21.76 2.47 5.17
C PRO A 191 -21.88 1.01 5.63
N LEU A 192 -21.50 0.04 4.79
CA LEU A 192 -21.53 -1.38 5.14
C LEU A 192 -20.47 -1.71 6.19
N LEU A 193 -19.28 -1.14 6.07
CA LEU A 193 -18.20 -1.26 7.07
C LEU A 193 -18.57 -0.59 8.40
N ALA A 194 -19.28 0.54 8.36
CA ALA A 194 -19.77 1.19 9.58
C ALA A 194 -20.89 0.36 10.25
N SER A 195 -21.77 -0.25 9.46
CA SER A 195 -22.91 -1.04 9.94
C SER A 195 -22.49 -2.42 10.45
N SER A 196 -21.38 -2.98 9.95
CA SER A 196 -20.77 -4.21 10.48
C SER A 196 -19.91 -3.95 11.74
N GLY A 197 -20.00 -2.75 12.32
CA GLY A 197 -19.13 -2.24 13.39
C GLY A 197 -18.93 -3.18 14.58
N GLY A 198 -17.69 -3.64 14.75
CA GLY A 198 -17.22 -4.25 16.01
C GLY A 198 -16.37 -5.51 15.92
N GLY A 199 -15.45 -5.62 14.95
CA GLY A 199 -14.56 -6.78 14.77
C GLY A 199 -14.91 -7.49 13.47
N HIS A 200 -14.05 -7.45 12.46
CA HIS A 200 -12.96 -8.40 12.34
C HIS A 200 -11.96 -7.80 11.35
N LYS A 201 -10.78 -7.39 11.84
CA LYS A 201 -9.59 -7.59 11.02
C LYS A 201 -9.53 -9.11 10.95
N GLU A 202 -9.87 -9.68 9.80
CA GLU A 202 -9.77 -11.11 9.56
C GLU A 202 -8.29 -11.48 9.56
N GLN A 203 -7.73 -11.49 10.76
CA GLN A 203 -6.36 -11.79 11.06
C GLN A 203 -6.31 -13.30 11.00
N TYR A 204 -5.84 -13.80 9.86
CA TYR A 204 -5.45 -15.18 9.60
C TYR A 204 -5.23 -15.99 10.89
N GLN A 205 -6.16 -16.87 11.21
CA GLN A 205 -5.93 -17.94 12.17
C GLN A 205 -5.28 -19.08 11.40
N PRO A 206 -4.01 -19.47 11.67
CA PRO A 206 -3.46 -20.65 11.04
C PRO A 206 -4.33 -21.84 11.41
N SER A 207 -4.91 -22.49 10.39
CA SER A 207 -5.62 -23.74 10.55
C SER A 207 -4.66 -24.76 11.16
N GLY A 208 -5.12 -25.39 12.26
CA GLY A 208 -4.35 -26.39 12.99
C GLY A 208 -3.78 -27.45 12.05
N GLY A 209 -2.51 -27.82 12.30
CA GLY A 209 -1.74 -28.68 11.42
C GLY A 209 -2.51 -29.91 10.95
N MET A 210 -2.57 -30.09 9.63
CA MET A 210 -3.08 -31.33 9.03
C MET A 210 -2.17 -32.48 9.48
N SER A 211 -2.67 -33.31 10.40
CA SER A 211 -2.07 -34.60 10.69
C SER A 211 -2.40 -35.54 9.53
N TYR A 212 -1.37 -35.98 8.82
CA TYR A 212 -1.52 -37.02 7.82
C TYR A 212 -1.61 -38.37 8.53
N PRO A 213 -2.69 -39.15 8.33
CA PRO A 213 -2.69 -40.54 8.75
C PRO A 213 -1.65 -41.32 7.91
N ALA A 214 -0.90 -42.19 8.59
CA ALA A 214 0.09 -43.04 7.96
C ALA A 214 -0.57 -43.97 6.93
N PRO A 215 0.08 -44.30 5.80
CA PRO A 215 -0.46 -45.23 4.83
C PRO A 215 -0.70 -46.60 5.47
N ALA A 216 -1.91 -47.14 5.29
CA ALA A 216 -2.20 -48.52 5.66
C ALA A 216 -1.32 -49.45 4.83
N GLU A 217 -0.46 -50.21 5.53
CA GLU A 217 0.35 -51.26 4.97
C GLU A 217 -0.55 -52.32 4.31
N ALA A 218 -0.38 -52.52 3.01
CA ALA A 218 -1.15 -53.50 2.25
C ALA A 218 -0.81 -54.91 2.72
N SER A 219 -1.74 -55.54 3.44
CA SER A 219 -1.65 -56.98 3.76
C SER A 219 -1.81 -57.78 2.46
N ALA A 220 -0.78 -58.56 2.13
CA ALA A 220 -0.75 -59.48 0.98
C ALA A 220 -1.89 -60.52 1.01
N PRO A 221 -2.40 -60.96 -0.16
CA PRO A 221 -3.46 -61.96 -0.21
C PRO A 221 -2.95 -63.35 0.19
N ALA A 222 -3.76 -64.05 1.00
CA ALA A 222 -3.54 -65.44 1.42
C ALA A 222 -3.70 -66.44 0.25
N PRO A 223 -2.97 -67.57 0.26
CA PRO A 223 -3.08 -68.59 -0.79
C PRO A 223 -4.39 -69.38 -0.64
N GLN A 224 -5.09 -69.58 -1.76
CA GLN A 224 -6.28 -70.43 -1.86
C GLN A 224 -5.90 -71.91 -1.81
N GLN A 225 -6.67 -72.70 -1.06
CA GLN A 225 -6.75 -74.16 -1.15
C GLN A 225 -8.08 -74.56 -1.79
#